data_AF-A0A4Y2TRZ2-F1
#
_entry.id   AF-A0A4Y2TRZ2-F1
#
_cell.length_a   1.000
_cell.length_b   1.000
_cell.length_c   1.000
_cell.angle_alpha   90.00
_cell.angle_beta   90.00
_cell.angle_gamma   90.00
#
_symmetry.space_group_name_H-M   'P 1'
#
loop_
_entity.id
_entity.type
_entity.pdbx_description
1 polymer ?
#
loop_
_entity_poly.entity_id
_entity_poly.type
_entity_poly.pdbx_seq_one_letter_code
_entity_poly.pdbx_strand_id
1 'polypeptide(L)'
;MIQILILDRIQATKGIILIYNLTLDRKSCLILESLWKVNHNNESKDQLYGIISTRYERLGSLSSYEASVLVLFSLLIVLWIFRDPKFIPGWYTALGFKLKVGDSAVAIAIVFLMFFLPSDFRDLNSPPILEWKAVQAQFPWAVIFLVGGASSLAHGAQVSGLSNSIGSMISSVRSLPPGLVVAITCFSTALSTESFTNITVTMIFLPIVNQM
;
A
#
# COMPACT_ATOMS: atom_id res chain seq x y z
N MET A 1 1.27 -14.35 6.25
CA MET A 1 1.37 -14.75 7.67
C MET A 1 2.53 -15.72 7.95
N ILE A 2 2.95 -16.58 7.01
CA ILE A 2 4.14 -17.46 7.18
C ILE A 2 5.48 -16.73 6.94
N GLN A 3 5.51 -15.63 6.17
CA GLN A 3 6.78 -14.92 5.89
C GLN A 3 7.33 -14.05 7.04
N ILE A 4 6.50 -13.62 8.00
CA ILE A 4 6.95 -12.75 9.11
C ILE A 4 7.59 -13.55 10.25
N LEU A 5 7.14 -14.79 10.50
CA LEU A 5 7.74 -15.67 11.52
C LEU A 5 9.13 -16.22 11.14
N ILE A 6 9.49 -16.24 9.85
CA ILE A 6 10.81 -16.72 9.39
C ILE A 6 11.88 -15.63 9.53
N LEU A 7 11.52 -14.36 9.35
CA LEU A 7 12.45 -13.23 9.49
C LEU A 7 12.88 -12.99 10.94
N ASP A 8 11.99 -13.23 11.90
CA ASP A 8 12.25 -13.00 13.32
C ASP A 8 13.17 -14.08 13.94
N ARG A 9 13.04 -15.34 13.51
CA ARG A 9 13.99 -16.41 13.91
C ARG A 9 15.40 -16.21 13.35
N ILE A 10 15.57 -15.54 12.21
CA ILE A 10 16.89 -15.32 11.58
C ILE A 10 17.68 -14.20 12.29
N GLN A 11 17.02 -13.21 12.90
CA GLN A 11 17.73 -12.17 13.66
C GLN A 11 18.26 -12.70 15.01
N ALA A 12 17.53 -13.59 15.69
CA ALA A 12 17.94 -14.12 16.99
C ALA A 12 19.16 -15.07 16.93
N THR A 13 19.33 -15.84 15.84
CA THR A 13 20.47 -16.78 15.72
C THR A 13 21.79 -16.09 15.37
N LYS A 14 21.75 -14.91 14.72
CA LYS A 14 22.96 -14.15 14.36
C LYS A 14 23.66 -13.52 15.56
N GLY A 15 22.93 -13.21 16.63
CA GLY A 15 23.51 -12.63 17.86
C GLY A 15 24.38 -13.60 18.67
N ILE A 16 24.10 -14.90 18.61
CA ILE A 16 24.76 -15.91 19.46
C ILE A 16 26.06 -16.44 18.82
N ILE A 17 26.12 -16.50 17.48
CA ILE A 17 27.34 -16.91 16.75
C ILE A 17 28.45 -15.85 16.85
N LEU A 18 28.10 -14.58 17.06
CA LEU A 18 29.07 -13.48 17.12
C LEU A 18 29.95 -13.52 18.38
N ILE A 19 29.52 -14.17 19.45
CA ILE A 19 30.25 -14.22 20.73
C ILE A 19 31.35 -15.30 20.70
N TYR A 20 31.21 -16.35 19.89
CA TYR A 20 32.15 -17.47 19.87
C TYR A 20 33.43 -17.21 19.05
N ASN A 21 33.42 -16.23 18.14
CA ASN A 21 34.52 -15.97 17.20
C ASN A 21 35.52 -14.89 17.67
N LEU A 22 35.38 -14.38 18.91
CA LEU A 22 36.08 -13.19 19.39
C LEU A 22 37.42 -13.41 20.11
N THR A 23 38.04 -14.59 19.96
CA THR A 23 39.36 -14.91 20.56
C THR A 23 40.49 -15.18 19.56
N LEU A 24 40.46 -14.58 18.35
CA LEU A 24 41.62 -14.60 17.44
C LEU A 24 42.00 -13.19 16.93
N ASP A 25 43.19 -12.76 17.34
CA ASP A 25 44.08 -11.70 16.80
C ASP A 25 43.51 -10.31 16.42
N ARG A 26 43.52 -9.39 17.39
CA ARG A 26 42.73 -8.14 17.40
C ARG A 26 43.12 -7.01 16.43
N LYS A 27 44.27 -7.07 15.75
CA LYS A 27 44.72 -5.97 14.85
C LYS A 27 44.74 -6.37 13.37
N SER A 28 45.09 -7.61 13.06
CA SER A 28 44.95 -8.18 11.72
C SER A 28 43.47 -8.45 11.39
N CYS A 29 42.67 -8.83 12.40
CA CYS A 29 41.25 -9.17 12.24
C CYS A 29 40.37 -7.95 11.93
N LEU A 30 40.64 -6.75 12.46
CA LEU A 30 39.82 -5.56 12.12
C LEU A 30 40.03 -5.08 10.68
N ILE A 31 41.26 -5.15 10.18
CA ILE A 31 41.55 -4.82 8.79
C ILE A 31 40.99 -5.91 7.88
N LEU A 32 41.18 -7.19 8.21
CA LEU A 32 40.59 -8.30 7.47
C LEU A 32 39.06 -8.31 7.52
N GLU A 33 38.41 -7.93 8.61
CA GLU A 33 36.95 -7.83 8.70
C GLU A 33 36.45 -6.62 7.91
N SER A 34 37.17 -5.49 7.92
CA SER A 34 36.84 -4.34 7.06
C SER A 34 37.03 -4.66 5.58
N LEU A 35 38.11 -5.35 5.20
CA LEU A 35 38.41 -5.75 3.83
C LEU A 35 37.48 -6.88 3.37
N TRP A 36 37.15 -7.84 4.23
CA TRP A 36 36.18 -8.89 3.97
C TRP A 36 34.77 -8.30 3.82
N LYS A 37 34.38 -7.35 4.68
CA LYS A 37 33.08 -6.68 4.60
C LYS A 37 32.97 -5.75 3.38
N VAL A 38 34.07 -5.10 2.97
CA VAL A 38 34.13 -4.30 1.74
C VAL A 38 34.13 -5.21 0.50
N ASN A 39 34.91 -6.29 0.48
CA ASN A 39 34.97 -7.25 -0.62
C ASN A 39 33.63 -7.97 -0.81
N HIS A 40 33.02 -8.44 0.29
CA HIS A 40 31.73 -9.12 0.26
C HIS A 40 30.59 -8.19 -0.14
N ASN A 41 30.62 -6.91 0.27
CA ASN A 41 29.67 -5.91 -0.21
C ASN A 41 29.84 -5.60 -1.70
N ASN A 42 31.07 -5.57 -2.22
CA ASN A 42 31.31 -5.32 -3.63
C ASN A 42 30.93 -6.53 -4.49
N GLU A 43 31.32 -7.75 -4.12
CA GLU A 43 30.85 -8.98 -4.80
C GLU A 43 29.33 -9.11 -4.75
N SER A 44 28.70 -8.84 -3.60
CA SER A 44 27.23 -8.90 -3.49
C SER A 44 26.54 -7.83 -4.34
N LYS A 45 27.12 -6.63 -4.44
CA LYS A 45 26.61 -5.56 -5.32
C LYS A 45 26.79 -5.93 -6.78
N ASP A 46 27.94 -6.46 -7.18
CA ASP A 46 28.22 -6.84 -8.56
C ASP A 46 27.34 -8.02 -9.00
N GLN A 47 27.11 -8.99 -8.11
CA GLN A 47 26.12 -10.06 -8.31
C GLN A 47 24.70 -9.51 -8.40
N LEU A 48 24.32 -8.54 -7.56
CA LEU A 48 23.01 -7.89 -7.62
C LEU A 48 22.84 -7.11 -8.93
N TYR A 49 23.83 -6.33 -9.35
CA TYR A 49 23.82 -5.60 -10.61
C TYR A 49 23.74 -6.56 -11.80
N GLY A 50 24.49 -7.67 -11.77
CA GLY A 50 24.41 -8.72 -12.80
C GLY A 50 23.04 -9.38 -12.88
N ILE A 51 22.38 -9.63 -11.74
CA ILE A 51 21.01 -10.15 -11.71
C ILE A 51 20.02 -9.10 -12.24
N ILE A 52 20.16 -7.83 -11.85
CA ILE A 52 19.29 -6.74 -12.31
C ILE A 52 19.45 -6.52 -13.81
N SER A 53 20.67 -6.45 -14.33
CA SER A 53 20.92 -6.27 -15.76
C SER A 53 20.39 -7.45 -16.57
N THR A 54 20.63 -8.69 -16.11
CA THR A 54 20.09 -9.89 -16.76
C THR A 54 18.56 -9.89 -16.76
N ARG A 55 17.93 -9.43 -15.67
CA ARG A 55 16.46 -9.31 -15.60
C ARG A 55 15.95 -8.19 -16.51
N TYR A 56 16.64 -7.05 -16.56
CA TYR A 56 16.33 -5.90 -17.41
C TYR A 56 16.43 -6.24 -18.90
N GLU A 57 17.49 -6.94 -19.31
CA GLU A 57 17.64 -7.43 -20.68
C GLU A 57 16.56 -8.45 -21.05
N ARG A 58 16.13 -9.28 -20.08
CA ARG A 58 15.02 -10.23 -20.25
C ARG A 58 13.64 -9.60 -20.38
N LEU A 59 13.46 -8.33 -19.98
CA LEU A 59 12.18 -7.62 -20.16
C LEU A 59 11.89 -7.31 -21.64
N GLY A 60 12.92 -7.16 -22.48
CA GLY A 60 12.76 -6.92 -23.91
C GLY A 60 12.05 -5.60 -24.26
N SER A 61 11.55 -5.47 -25.49
CA SER A 61 10.75 -4.32 -25.91
C SER A 61 9.36 -4.35 -25.25
N LEU A 62 8.84 -3.18 -24.86
CA LEU A 62 7.46 -3.03 -24.37
C LEU A 62 6.46 -3.74 -25.28
N SER A 63 5.68 -4.64 -24.69
CA SER A 63 4.58 -5.31 -25.40
C SER A 63 3.45 -4.33 -25.69
N SER A 64 2.68 -4.55 -26.77
CA SER A 64 1.48 -3.75 -27.08
C SER A 64 0.54 -3.66 -25.87
N TYR A 65 0.40 -4.75 -25.11
CA TYR A 65 -0.43 -4.81 -23.89
C TYR A 65 0.08 -3.85 -22.80
N GLU A 66 1.38 -3.85 -22.55
CA GLU A 66 2.01 -3.01 -21.51
C GLU A 66 1.91 -1.54 -21.88
N ALA A 67 2.08 -1.21 -23.16
CA ALA A 67 1.91 0.14 -23.67
C ALA A 67 0.47 0.64 -23.49
N SER A 68 -0.53 -0.19 -23.83
CA SER A 68 -1.95 0.14 -23.67
C SER A 68 -2.34 0.39 -22.21
N VAL A 69 -1.85 -0.46 -21.28
CA VAL A 69 -2.07 -0.27 -19.84
C VAL A 69 -1.39 1.00 -19.33
N LEU A 70 -0.17 1.31 -19.79
CA LEU A 70 0.55 2.54 -19.44
C LEU A 70 -0.21 3.80 -19.87
N VAL A 71 -0.79 3.79 -21.08
CA VAL A 71 -1.61 4.89 -21.58
C VAL A 71 -2.86 5.09 -20.71
N LEU A 72 -3.58 4.01 -20.39
CA LEU A 72 -4.78 4.08 -19.56
C LEU A 72 -4.48 4.49 -18.11
N PHE A 73 -3.36 4.03 -17.56
CA PHE A 73 -2.90 4.44 -16.24
C PHE A 73 -2.50 5.93 -16.21
N SER A 74 -1.83 6.41 -17.26
CA SER A 74 -1.52 7.83 -17.40
C SER A 74 -2.79 8.67 -17.53
N LEU A 75 -3.77 8.21 -18.32
CA LEU A 75 -5.08 8.84 -18.45
C LEU A 75 -5.82 8.89 -17.10
N LEU A 76 -5.76 7.83 -16.30
CA LEU A 76 -6.32 7.79 -14.94
C LEU A 76 -5.72 8.88 -14.05
N ILE A 77 -4.40 9.02 -14.04
CA ILE A 77 -3.69 10.04 -13.25
C ILE A 77 -4.11 11.45 -13.70
N VAL A 78 -4.15 11.69 -15.00
CA VAL A 78 -4.60 12.97 -15.57
C VAL A 78 -6.04 13.26 -15.14
N LEU A 79 -6.96 12.30 -15.28
CA LEU A 79 -8.35 12.50 -14.83
C LEU A 79 -8.44 12.78 -13.33
N TRP A 80 -7.62 12.16 -12.48
CA TRP A 80 -7.61 12.46 -11.05
C TRP A 80 -7.08 13.87 -10.74
N ILE A 81 -5.94 14.26 -11.32
CA ILE A 81 -5.33 15.57 -11.06
C ILE A 81 -6.22 16.70 -11.56
N PHE A 82 -6.75 16.57 -12.78
CA PHE A 82 -7.59 17.60 -13.39
C PHE A 82 -9.06 17.56 -12.94
N ARG A 83 -9.41 16.65 -12.03
CA ARG A 83 -10.76 16.55 -11.47
C ARG A 83 -11.15 17.82 -10.73
N ASP A 84 -10.36 18.24 -9.75
CA ASP A 84 -10.64 19.46 -8.99
C ASP A 84 -9.32 20.13 -8.62
N PRO A 85 -8.60 20.70 -9.60
CA PRO A 85 -7.29 21.29 -9.39
C PRO A 85 -7.30 22.53 -8.47
N LYS A 86 -8.47 23.03 -8.04
CA LYS A 86 -8.68 24.25 -7.23
C LYS A 86 -8.22 25.57 -7.86
N PHE A 87 -7.35 25.55 -8.88
CA PHE A 87 -6.88 26.74 -9.60
C PHE A 87 -7.66 27.03 -10.91
N ILE A 88 -8.27 26.01 -11.52
CA ILE A 88 -9.20 26.12 -12.66
C ILE A 88 -10.46 25.30 -12.36
N PRO A 89 -11.62 25.63 -12.97
CA PRO A 89 -12.78 24.76 -12.90
C PRO A 89 -12.39 23.38 -13.46
N GLY A 90 -12.42 22.38 -12.59
CA GLY A 90 -12.06 21.02 -12.97
C GLY A 90 -13.04 20.44 -13.99
N TRP A 91 -12.65 19.32 -14.62
CA TRP A 91 -13.43 18.76 -15.72
C TRP A 91 -14.86 18.37 -15.32
N TYR A 92 -15.12 18.01 -14.05
CA TYR A 92 -16.49 17.66 -13.61
C TYR A 92 -17.44 18.87 -13.66
N THR A 93 -16.95 20.04 -13.24
CA THR A 93 -17.66 21.31 -13.35
C THR A 93 -17.82 21.76 -14.80
N ALA A 94 -16.79 21.56 -15.63
CA ALA A 94 -16.84 21.90 -17.05
C ALA A 94 -17.86 21.03 -17.83
N LEU A 95 -18.01 19.76 -17.45
CA LEU A 95 -19.03 18.85 -18.00
C LEU A 95 -20.44 19.09 -17.41
N GLY A 96 -20.61 20.09 -16.53
CA GLY A 96 -21.92 20.46 -16.00
C GLY A 96 -22.48 19.50 -14.94
N PHE A 97 -21.65 18.64 -14.34
CA PHE A 97 -22.10 17.76 -13.28
C PHE A 97 -22.41 18.57 -12.01
N LYS A 98 -23.68 18.54 -11.57
CA LYS A 98 -24.14 19.20 -10.33
C LYS A 98 -23.65 18.49 -9.07
N LEU A 99 -23.30 17.21 -9.17
CA LEU A 99 -22.83 16.37 -8.07
C LEU A 99 -21.31 16.22 -8.16
N LYS A 100 -20.63 16.33 -7.01
CA LYS A 100 -19.20 16.13 -6.90
C LYS A 100 -18.86 14.68 -7.22
N VAL A 101 -18.10 14.47 -8.29
CA VAL A 101 -17.68 13.12 -8.72
C VAL A 101 -16.53 12.63 -7.81
N GLY A 102 -16.71 11.46 -7.19
CA GLY A 102 -15.70 10.85 -6.32
C GLY A 102 -14.53 10.22 -7.10
N ASP A 103 -13.41 9.98 -6.42
CA ASP A 103 -12.20 9.36 -7.04
C ASP A 103 -12.49 7.97 -7.59
N SER A 104 -13.39 7.24 -6.93
CA SER A 104 -13.82 5.90 -7.31
C SER A 104 -14.54 5.86 -8.65
N ALA A 105 -15.31 6.90 -9.00
CA ALA A 105 -16.05 6.93 -10.26
C ALA A 105 -15.11 6.99 -11.48
N VAL A 106 -14.03 7.76 -11.36
CA VAL A 106 -12.97 7.85 -12.37
C VAL A 106 -12.27 6.50 -12.54
N ALA A 107 -11.89 5.86 -11.44
CA ALA A 107 -11.24 4.56 -11.47
C ALA A 107 -12.14 3.49 -12.11
N ILE A 108 -13.41 3.45 -11.74
CA ILE A 108 -14.40 2.52 -12.30
C ILE A 108 -14.58 2.78 -13.80
N ALA A 109 -14.65 4.03 -14.24
CA ALA A 109 -14.78 4.38 -15.67
C ALA A 109 -13.58 3.87 -16.50
N ILE A 110 -12.35 4.01 -16.00
CA ILE A 110 -11.15 3.49 -16.66
C ILE A 110 -11.14 1.95 -16.69
N VAL A 111 -11.54 1.28 -15.60
CA VAL A 111 -11.66 -0.18 -15.56
C VAL A 111 -12.70 -0.67 -16.56
N PHE A 112 -13.87 -0.01 -16.64
CA PHE A 112 -14.86 -0.29 -17.67
C PHE A 112 -14.28 -0.11 -19.08
N LEU A 113 -13.51 0.95 -19.31
CA LEU A 113 -12.85 1.19 -20.58
C LEU A 113 -11.85 0.06 -20.94
N MET A 114 -11.13 -0.50 -19.96
CA MET A 114 -10.22 -1.64 -20.17
C MET A 114 -10.93 -2.93 -20.62
N PHE A 115 -12.22 -3.10 -20.31
CA PHE A 115 -13.02 -4.22 -20.83
C PHE A 115 -13.39 -4.08 -22.30
N PHE A 116 -13.48 -2.85 -22.81
CA PHE A 116 -13.87 -2.57 -24.20
C PHE A 116 -12.68 -2.36 -25.13
N LEU A 117 -11.55 -1.87 -24.62
CA LEU A 117 -10.38 -1.60 -25.44
C LEU A 117 -9.62 -2.89 -25.79
N PRO A 118 -9.29 -3.08 -27.08
CA PRO A 118 -8.42 -4.18 -27.50
C PRO A 118 -7.02 -3.96 -26.94
N SER A 119 -6.34 -5.06 -26.66
CA SER A 119 -4.97 -5.06 -26.14
C SER A 119 -3.93 -4.52 -27.11
N ASP A 120 -4.14 -4.74 -28.41
CA ASP A 120 -3.35 -4.13 -29.48
C ASP A 120 -4.23 -3.15 -30.28
N PHE A 121 -3.87 -1.87 -30.26
CA PHE A 121 -4.56 -0.85 -31.05
C PHE A 121 -4.40 -1.04 -32.56
N ARG A 122 -3.41 -1.83 -33.00
CA ARG A 122 -3.17 -2.13 -34.42
C ARG A 122 -4.06 -3.27 -34.93
N ASP A 123 -4.58 -4.10 -34.03
CA ASP A 123 -5.47 -5.21 -34.35
C ASP A 123 -6.74 -5.16 -33.49
N LEU A 124 -7.81 -4.63 -34.08
CA LEU A 124 -9.13 -4.49 -33.43
C LEU A 124 -9.78 -5.84 -33.06
N ASN A 125 -9.28 -6.97 -33.56
CA ASN A 125 -9.75 -8.31 -33.16
C ASN A 125 -8.98 -8.89 -31.97
N SER A 126 -7.99 -8.16 -31.44
CA SER A 126 -7.23 -8.60 -30.26
C SER A 126 -8.12 -8.69 -29.02
N PRO A 127 -7.81 -9.60 -28.08
CA PRO A 127 -8.58 -9.74 -26.84
C PRO A 127 -8.54 -8.43 -26.04
N PRO A 128 -9.57 -8.15 -25.22
CA PRO A 128 -9.61 -6.96 -24.39
C PRO A 128 -8.45 -6.95 -23.38
N ILE A 129 -8.06 -5.76 -22.94
CA ILE A 129 -6.95 -5.57 -21.98
C ILE A 129 -7.25 -6.27 -20.64
N LEU A 130 -8.52 -6.28 -20.23
CA LEU A 130 -8.97 -6.86 -18.98
C LEU A 130 -10.07 -7.90 -19.20
N GLU A 131 -9.80 -9.14 -18.79
CA GLU A 131 -10.79 -10.21 -18.79
C GLU A 131 -11.50 -10.33 -17.44
N TRP A 132 -12.81 -10.62 -17.46
CA TRP A 132 -13.59 -10.77 -16.23
C TRP A 132 -13.08 -11.91 -15.34
N LYS A 133 -12.62 -13.00 -15.95
CA LYS A 133 -12.04 -14.14 -15.22
C LYS A 133 -10.81 -13.72 -14.41
N ALA A 134 -9.96 -12.85 -14.98
CA ALA A 134 -8.78 -12.34 -14.30
C ALA A 134 -9.16 -11.43 -13.12
N VAL A 135 -10.14 -10.53 -13.32
CA VAL A 135 -10.68 -9.68 -12.24
C VAL A 135 -11.26 -10.54 -11.13
N GLN A 136 -12.12 -11.50 -11.45
CA GLN A 136 -12.76 -12.35 -10.45
C GLN A 136 -11.74 -13.13 -9.61
N ALA A 137 -10.66 -13.64 -10.22
CA ALA A 137 -9.64 -14.44 -9.55
C ALA A 137 -8.66 -13.61 -8.72
N GLN A 138 -8.26 -12.43 -9.20
CA GLN A 138 -7.20 -11.61 -8.58
C GLN A 138 -7.73 -10.51 -7.66
N PHE A 139 -9.01 -10.14 -7.78
CA PHE A 139 -9.57 -9.03 -7.03
C PHE A 139 -9.91 -9.44 -5.59
N PRO A 140 -9.47 -8.69 -4.57
CA PRO A 140 -9.62 -9.06 -3.16
C PRO A 140 -11.04 -8.75 -2.65
N TRP A 141 -12.05 -9.52 -3.08
CA TRP A 141 -13.46 -9.33 -2.72
C TRP A 141 -13.71 -9.24 -1.21
N ALA A 142 -13.00 -10.06 -0.43
CA ALA A 142 -13.10 -10.07 1.02
C ALA A 142 -12.80 -8.70 1.65
N VAL A 143 -11.85 -7.94 1.08
CA VAL A 143 -11.50 -6.61 1.58
C VAL A 143 -12.64 -5.63 1.37
N ILE A 144 -13.33 -5.68 0.22
CA ILE A 144 -14.46 -4.79 -0.07
C ILE A 144 -15.62 -5.07 0.86
N PHE A 145 -15.97 -6.35 1.05
CA PHE A 145 -17.01 -6.74 2.00
C PHE A 145 -16.66 -6.33 3.44
N LEU A 146 -15.39 -6.44 3.82
CA LEU A 146 -14.91 -6.01 5.14
C LEU A 146 -15.02 -4.49 5.33
N VAL A 147 -14.58 -3.68 4.36
CA VAL A 147 -14.70 -2.21 4.42
C VAL A 147 -16.16 -1.78 4.45
N GLY A 148 -17.00 -2.36 3.59
CA GLY A 148 -18.43 -2.07 3.53
C GLY A 148 -19.16 -2.44 4.81
N GLY A 149 -18.84 -3.62 5.37
CA GLY A 149 -19.36 -4.08 6.66
C GLY A 149 -18.94 -3.16 7.82
N ALA A 150 -17.67 -2.77 7.89
CA ALA A 150 -17.17 -1.85 8.90
C ALA A 150 -17.85 -0.46 8.83
N SER A 151 -18.03 0.07 7.62
CA SER A 151 -18.72 1.35 7.40
C SER A 151 -20.20 1.27 7.79
N SER A 152 -20.85 0.13 7.48
CA SER A 152 -22.24 -0.11 7.84
C SER A 152 -22.43 -0.26 9.35
N LEU A 153 -21.51 -0.95 10.03
CA LEU A 153 -21.47 -1.06 11.49
C LEU A 153 -21.27 0.32 12.14
N ALA A 154 -20.33 1.12 11.62
CA ALA A 154 -20.07 2.46 12.12
C ALA A 154 -21.31 3.36 11.96
N HIS A 155 -21.99 3.30 10.82
CA HIS A 155 -23.24 4.03 10.61
C HIS A 155 -24.37 3.51 11.52
N GLY A 156 -24.49 2.19 11.70
CA GLY A 156 -25.44 1.60 12.63
C GLY A 156 -25.20 2.02 14.09
N ALA A 157 -23.94 2.15 14.51
CA ALA A 157 -23.58 2.66 15.84
C ALA A 157 -23.95 4.14 16.01
N GLN A 158 -23.85 4.95 14.95
CA GLN A 158 -24.30 6.35 14.96
C GLN A 158 -25.82 6.45 15.07
N VAL A 159 -26.56 5.72 14.22
CA VAL A 159 -28.03 5.78 14.17
C VAL A 159 -28.67 5.18 15.43
N SER A 160 -28.06 4.15 16.03
CA SER A 160 -28.51 3.59 17.31
C SER A 160 -28.23 4.48 18.53
N GLY A 161 -27.44 5.56 18.36
CA GLY A 161 -27.01 6.41 19.47
C GLY A 161 -25.91 5.81 20.35
N LEU A 162 -25.43 4.59 20.02
CA LEU A 162 -24.36 3.92 20.76
C LEU A 162 -23.06 4.74 20.73
N SER A 163 -22.75 5.37 19.58
CA SER A 163 -21.61 6.28 19.45
C SER A 163 -21.67 7.44 20.44
N ASN A 164 -22.87 7.98 20.72
CA ASN A 164 -23.04 9.07 21.68
C ASN A 164 -22.83 8.60 23.12
N SER A 165 -23.35 7.42 23.46
CA SER A 165 -23.16 6.81 24.79
C SER A 165 -21.68 6.53 25.07
N ILE A 166 -20.96 5.94 24.12
CA ILE A 166 -19.51 5.67 24.25
C ILE A 166 -18.69 6.97 24.25
N GLY A 167 -19.04 7.93 23.40
CA GLY A 167 -18.41 9.25 23.38
C GLY A 167 -18.52 9.98 24.72
N SER A 168 -19.64 9.83 25.43
CA SER A 168 -19.80 10.41 26.78
C SER A 168 -18.85 9.80 27.81
N MET A 169 -18.58 8.49 27.73
CA MET A 169 -17.63 7.78 28.59
C MET A 169 -16.18 8.19 28.32
N ILE A 170 -15.86 8.55 27.07
CA ILE A 170 -14.52 8.98 26.63
C ILE A 170 -14.33 10.51 26.75
N SER A 171 -15.38 11.27 27.09
CA SER A 171 -15.32 12.74 27.18
C SER A 171 -14.25 13.27 28.15
N SER A 172 -13.88 12.48 29.16
CA SER A 172 -12.80 12.75 30.10
C SER A 172 -11.40 12.79 29.47
N VAL A 173 -11.20 12.16 28.30
CA VAL A 173 -9.95 12.23 27.51
C VAL A 173 -9.87 13.53 26.69
N ARG A 174 -11.00 14.20 26.44
CA ARG A 174 -11.07 15.43 25.64
C ARG A 174 -10.50 16.67 26.33
N SER A 175 -10.29 16.60 27.64
CA SER A 175 -9.67 17.67 28.44
C SER A 175 -8.13 17.70 28.34
N LEU A 176 -7.52 16.68 27.72
CA LEU A 176 -6.07 16.58 27.57
C LEU A 176 -5.55 17.43 26.40
N PRO A 177 -4.29 17.91 26.44
CA PRO A 177 -3.68 18.65 25.34
C PRO A 177 -3.67 17.83 24.04
N PRO A 178 -3.94 18.42 22.86
CA PRO A 178 -4.00 17.70 21.58
C PRO A 178 -2.76 16.85 21.26
N GLY A 179 -1.57 17.36 21.61
CA GLY A 179 -0.32 16.62 21.39
C GLY A 179 -0.23 15.32 22.20
N LEU A 180 -0.80 15.29 23.40
CA LEU A 180 -0.80 14.09 24.26
C LEU A 180 -1.80 13.05 23.72
N VAL A 181 -2.96 13.49 23.23
CA VAL A 181 -3.95 12.59 22.60
C VAL A 181 -3.33 11.91 21.38
N VAL A 182 -2.67 12.67 20.50
CA VAL A 182 -1.96 12.11 19.33
C VAL A 182 -0.88 11.13 19.75
N ALA A 183 -0.05 11.46 20.76
CA ALA A 183 1.01 10.56 21.23
C ALA A 183 0.46 9.21 21.74
N ILE A 184 -0.64 9.24 22.51
CA ILE A 184 -1.30 8.03 23.03
C ILE A 184 -1.90 7.20 21.88
N THR A 185 -2.60 7.85 20.94
CA THR A 185 -3.19 7.16 19.79
C THR A 185 -2.12 6.55 18.88
N CYS A 186 -1.02 7.25 18.62
CA CYS A 186 0.10 6.73 17.83
C CYS A 186 0.77 5.53 18.52
N PHE A 187 1.02 5.62 19.82
CA PHE A 187 1.61 4.51 20.59
C PHE A 187 0.70 3.27 20.60
N SER A 188 -0.60 3.46 20.85
CA SER A 188 -1.59 2.38 20.81
C SER A 188 -1.71 1.73 19.42
N THR A 189 -1.68 2.55 18.36
CA THR A 189 -1.70 2.07 16.98
C THR A 189 -0.43 1.27 16.66
N ALA A 190 0.75 1.73 17.09
CA ALA A 190 2.02 1.05 16.87
C ALA A 190 2.04 -0.36 17.51
N LEU A 191 1.60 -0.49 18.76
CA LEU A 191 1.47 -1.80 19.41
C LEU A 191 0.47 -2.70 18.69
N SER A 192 -0.63 -2.12 18.20
CA SER A 192 -1.64 -2.87 17.45
C SER A 192 -1.10 -3.39 16.10
N THR A 193 -0.22 -2.64 15.43
CA THR A 193 0.40 -3.06 14.16
C THR A 193 1.38 -4.21 14.29
N GLU A 194 1.90 -4.50 15.49
CA GLU A 194 2.72 -5.70 15.72
C GLU A 194 1.88 -6.98 15.70
N SER A 195 0.63 -6.89 16.16
CA SER A 195 -0.27 -8.04 16.28
C SER A 195 -1.24 -8.20 15.11
N PHE A 196 -1.65 -7.09 14.49
CA PHE A 196 -2.66 -7.05 13.42
C PHE A 196 -2.07 -6.54 12.11
N THR A 197 -2.69 -6.90 10.99
CA THR A 197 -2.28 -6.36 9.69
C THR A 197 -2.54 -4.85 9.61
N ASN A 198 -1.70 -4.11 8.89
CA ASN A 198 -1.84 -2.66 8.71
C ASN A 198 -3.24 -2.24 8.21
N ILE A 199 -3.86 -3.07 7.36
CA ILE A 199 -5.22 -2.84 6.86
C ILE A 199 -6.25 -2.98 7.99
N THR A 200 -6.13 -4.04 8.80
CA THR A 200 -7.03 -4.29 9.94
C THR A 200 -6.95 -3.17 10.98
N VAL A 201 -5.74 -2.72 11.32
CA VAL A 201 -5.55 -1.61 12.27
C VAL A 201 -6.21 -0.34 11.72
N THR A 202 -5.98 -0.01 10.46
CA THR A 202 -6.59 1.18 9.84
C THR A 202 -8.12 1.11 9.88
N MET A 203 -8.73 -0.04 9.60
CA MET A 203 -10.19 -0.21 9.63
C MET A 203 -10.80 -0.02 11.03
N ILE A 204 -10.08 -0.41 12.09
CA ILE A 204 -10.56 -0.28 13.48
C ILE A 204 -10.39 1.15 13.99
N PHE A 205 -9.23 1.77 13.73
CA PHE A 205 -8.89 3.07 14.31
C PHE A 205 -9.45 4.27 13.51
N LEU A 206 -9.61 4.17 12.19
CA LEU A 206 -10.10 5.28 11.36
C LEU A 206 -11.47 5.84 11.79
N PRO A 207 -12.49 5.02 12.13
CA PRO A 207 -13.78 5.54 12.60
C PRO A 207 -13.70 6.21 13.97
N ILE A 208 -12.79 5.77 14.84
CA ILE A 208 -12.60 6.31 16.19
C ILE A 208 -11.97 7.69 16.11
N VAL A 209 -10.92 7.86 15.31
CA VAL A 209 -10.25 9.16 15.11
C VAL A 209 -11.20 10.18 14.48
N ASN A 210 -12.06 9.76 13.55
CA ASN A 210 -13.06 10.65 12.95
C ASN A 210 -14.15 11.15 13.93
N GLN A 211 -14.30 10.51 15.10
CA GLN A 211 -15.30 10.88 16.11
C GLN A 211 -14.75 11.75 17.24
N MET A 212 -13.43 11.87 17.38
CA MET A 212 -12.76 12.71 18.37
C MET A 212 -12.73 14.17 17.94
#